data_AF-A0A9P4QKX1-F1
#
_entry.id   AF-A0A9P4QKX1-F1
#
_cell.length_a   1.000
_cell.length_b   1.000
_cell.length_c   1.000
_cell.angle_alpha   90.00
_cell.angle_beta   90.00
_cell.angle_gamma   90.00
#
_symmetry.space_group_name_H-M   'P 1'
#
loop_
_entity.id
_entity.type
_entity.pdbx_description
1 polymer ?
#
loop_
_entity_poly.entity_id
_entity_poly.type
_entity_poly.pdbx_seq_one_letter_code
_entity_poly.pdbx_strand_id
1 'polypeptide(L)'
;MGYWGVRPGEITESCGHRGSNEGILYEDCSLYLARTSNSELTYEPKILLRYRKFKRNNEGLADTITLYEETDPERVHSCPIRTFVALALADEAFEGPQSPSDFSHRSLPSTAISKVYPIRADKLKTPVVRATSGTSIHPTRILSASTLHQHLEKIGQRCGYKDNITAYAFRRGFANGIEGKVASSRVRQLLGHSNDGILQSYLSKDMAVDTQNVVRDLPQDMNRVDRSRSIRFTRDIGAPKPSAAKHGTHAPVVTEERIREVSSKFPHRARNDIIRQLRKTDLRLEREEYFLRASRGELDSTSEFQTPSVDPVP
;
A
#
# COMPACT_ATOMS: atom_id res chain seq x y z
N MET A 1 5.70 -3.10 0.58
CA MET A 1 6.09 -1.69 0.80
C MET A 1 6.08 -1.30 2.27
N GLY A 2 4.97 -1.45 3.02
CA GLY A 2 4.92 -1.03 4.43
C GLY A 2 5.84 -1.78 5.40
N TYR A 3 6.16 -3.04 5.14
CA TYR A 3 6.96 -3.89 6.04
C TYR A 3 8.46 -3.94 5.74
N TRP A 4 8.89 -3.56 4.53
CA TRP A 4 10.29 -3.63 4.08
C TRP A 4 10.80 -2.33 3.45
N GLY A 5 9.96 -1.30 3.39
CA GLY A 5 10.31 -0.02 2.78
C GLY A 5 10.67 -0.07 1.30
N VAL A 6 10.43 -1.18 0.58
CA VAL A 6 10.79 -1.33 -0.85
C VAL A 6 10.19 -0.23 -1.73
N ARG A 7 10.91 0.15 -2.79
CA ARG A 7 10.43 1.19 -3.73
C ARG A 7 9.27 0.68 -4.57
N PRO A 8 8.36 1.55 -5.03
CA PRO A 8 7.25 1.12 -5.87
C PRO A 8 7.73 0.43 -7.15
N GLY A 9 8.76 0.99 -7.79
CA GLY A 9 9.38 0.43 -9.01
C GLY A 9 10.16 -0.87 -8.82
N GLU A 10 10.30 -1.38 -7.59
CA GLU A 10 10.86 -2.70 -7.32
C GLU A 10 9.80 -3.80 -7.42
N ILE A 11 8.51 -3.44 -7.29
CA ILE A 11 7.36 -4.36 -7.35
C ILE A 11 6.54 -4.15 -8.63
N THR A 12 6.38 -2.88 -9.03
CA THR A 12 5.58 -2.42 -10.16
C THR A 12 6.48 -1.88 -11.27
N GLU A 13 5.94 -1.72 -12.48
CA GLU A 13 6.69 -1.10 -13.57
C GLU A 13 7.07 0.34 -13.18
N SER A 14 8.38 0.59 -13.13
CA SER A 14 8.95 1.86 -12.68
C SER A 14 8.63 2.99 -13.67
N CYS A 15 8.25 4.16 -13.16
CA CYS A 15 8.05 5.35 -14.01
C CYS A 15 9.30 5.74 -14.80
N GLY A 16 10.51 5.48 -14.25
CA GLY A 16 11.78 5.76 -14.93
C GLY A 16 12.14 4.74 -16.02
N HIS A 17 11.42 3.62 -16.08
CA HIS A 17 11.56 2.57 -17.09
C HIS A 17 10.19 2.25 -17.71
N ARG A 18 9.38 3.29 -17.96
CA ARG A 18 8.04 3.11 -18.51
C ARG A 18 8.11 2.38 -19.86
N GLY A 19 7.27 1.37 -20.03
CA GLY A 19 7.20 0.56 -21.24
C GLY A 19 8.07 -0.69 -21.20
N SER A 20 8.87 -0.88 -20.16
CA SER A 20 9.73 -2.06 -20.05
C SER A 20 8.99 -3.32 -19.58
N ASN A 21 7.79 -3.16 -18.98
CA ASN A 21 7.03 -4.27 -18.41
C ASN A 21 7.83 -5.10 -17.39
N GLU A 22 8.74 -4.48 -16.65
CA GLU A 22 9.58 -5.12 -15.62
C GLU A 22 9.00 -4.92 -14.21
N GLY A 23 9.07 -5.97 -13.40
CA GLY A 23 8.47 -6.03 -12.06
C GLY A 23 8.56 -7.45 -11.49
N ILE A 24 7.84 -7.71 -10.40
CA ILE A 24 7.93 -9.02 -9.72
C ILE A 24 7.11 -10.07 -10.47
N LEU A 25 7.76 -11.19 -10.79
CA LEU A 25 7.16 -12.38 -11.38
C LEU A 25 7.08 -13.50 -10.34
N TYR A 26 6.29 -14.55 -10.58
CA TYR A 26 6.24 -15.67 -9.64
C TYR A 26 7.58 -16.40 -9.48
N GLU A 27 8.44 -16.42 -10.50
CA GLU A 27 9.79 -16.98 -10.37
C GLU A 27 10.68 -16.23 -9.37
N ASP A 28 10.35 -14.98 -9.03
CA ASP A 28 11.07 -14.21 -8.00
C ASP A 28 10.62 -14.59 -6.59
N CYS A 29 9.53 -15.35 -6.46
CA CYS A 29 8.86 -15.63 -5.20
C CYS A 29 8.99 -17.11 -4.84
N SER A 30 9.31 -17.40 -3.59
CA SER A 30 9.30 -18.76 -3.06
C SER A 30 8.59 -18.77 -1.73
N LEU A 31 7.49 -19.53 -1.62
CA LEU A 31 6.74 -19.68 -0.38
C LEU A 31 7.26 -20.88 0.41
N TYR A 32 7.78 -20.64 1.60
CA TYR A 32 8.20 -21.68 2.52
C TYR A 32 7.14 -21.89 3.60
N LEU A 33 6.97 -23.13 4.06
CA LEU A 33 6.46 -23.46 5.39
C LEU A 33 7.67 -23.84 6.24
N ALA A 34 7.96 -23.07 7.28
CA ALA A 34 9.12 -23.25 8.13
C ALA A 34 8.68 -23.56 9.57
N ARG A 35 9.52 -24.32 10.28
CA ARG A 35 9.37 -24.56 11.72
C ARG A 35 10.09 -23.46 12.49
N THR A 36 9.37 -22.78 13.38
CA THR A 36 9.93 -21.77 14.27
C THR A 36 10.70 -22.42 15.42
N SER A 37 11.43 -21.62 16.21
CA SER A 37 12.10 -22.09 17.44
C SER A 37 11.14 -22.74 18.43
N ASN A 38 9.86 -22.35 18.40
CA ASN A 38 8.82 -22.85 19.30
C ASN A 38 8.10 -24.09 18.73
N SER A 39 8.66 -24.71 17.69
CA SER A 39 8.07 -25.85 16.96
C SER A 39 6.76 -25.58 16.23
N GLU A 40 6.33 -24.32 16.14
CA GLU A 40 5.16 -23.91 15.34
C GLU A 40 5.52 -23.86 13.85
N LEU A 41 4.53 -24.07 12.98
CA LEU A 41 4.72 -24.01 11.54
C LEU A 41 4.17 -22.69 10.99
N THR A 42 5.02 -21.89 10.34
CA THR A 42 4.67 -20.57 9.80
C THR A 42 5.03 -20.44 8.33
N TYR A 43 4.29 -19.60 7.60
CA TYR A 43 4.60 -19.27 6.22
C TYR A 43 5.65 -18.16 6.12
N GLU A 44 6.62 -18.34 5.21
CA GLU A 44 7.70 -17.39 4.98
C GLU A 44 8.00 -17.26 3.48
N PRO A 45 7.37 -16.31 2.76
CA PRO A 45 7.73 -16.04 1.38
C PRO A 45 9.05 -15.25 1.32
N LYS A 46 9.94 -15.73 0.45
CA LYS A 46 11.15 -15.03 0.04
C LYS A 46 10.94 -14.42 -1.33
N ILE A 47 11.33 -13.17 -1.50
CA ILE A 47 11.12 -12.39 -2.72
C ILE A 47 12.44 -11.79 -3.18
N LEU A 48 12.86 -12.14 -4.39
CA LEU A 48 14.06 -11.60 -5.04
C LEU A 48 13.77 -10.22 -5.66
N LEU A 49 14.55 -9.20 -5.29
CA LEU A 49 14.37 -7.83 -5.80
C LEU A 49 15.29 -7.52 -6.99
N ARG A 50 15.00 -8.09 -8.16
CA ARG A 50 15.82 -7.94 -9.40
C ARG A 50 15.97 -6.51 -9.90
N TYR A 51 14.91 -5.71 -9.74
CA TYR A 51 14.83 -4.38 -10.36
C TYR A 51 15.17 -3.22 -9.40
N ARG A 52 15.94 -3.51 -8.35
CA ARG A 52 16.38 -2.50 -7.39
C ARG A 52 17.23 -1.42 -8.04
N LYS A 53 16.95 -0.16 -7.70
CA LYS A 53 17.65 1.01 -8.23
C LYS A 53 19.16 0.87 -8.03
N PHE A 54 19.95 1.13 -9.07
CA PHE A 54 21.42 1.01 -9.12
C PHE A 54 21.98 -0.44 -9.08
N LYS A 55 21.13 -1.46 -8.95
CA LYS A 55 21.54 -2.88 -8.91
C LYS A 55 20.81 -3.72 -9.98
N ARG A 56 20.27 -3.04 -10.99
CA ARG A 56 19.37 -3.61 -11.99
C ARG A 56 20.12 -4.61 -12.88
N ASN A 57 19.50 -5.74 -13.17
CA ASN A 57 20.05 -6.80 -14.03
C ASN A 57 21.41 -7.36 -13.55
N ASN A 58 21.70 -7.24 -12.26
CA ASN A 58 22.87 -7.85 -11.64
C ASN A 58 22.41 -8.79 -10.51
N GLU A 59 22.26 -10.06 -10.85
CA GLU A 59 21.76 -11.09 -9.93
C GLU A 59 22.64 -11.22 -8.69
N GLY A 60 23.96 -11.06 -8.81
CA GLY A 60 24.89 -11.11 -7.68
C GLY A 60 24.72 -9.97 -6.67
N LEU A 61 24.01 -8.90 -7.04
CA LEU A 61 23.72 -7.76 -6.17
C LEU A 61 22.25 -7.69 -5.73
N ALA A 62 21.41 -8.60 -6.22
CA ALA A 62 19.98 -8.62 -5.93
C ALA A 62 19.75 -9.02 -4.47
N ASP A 63 19.01 -8.17 -3.75
CA ASP A 63 18.65 -8.45 -2.37
C ASP A 63 17.40 -9.34 -2.33
N THR A 64 17.39 -10.35 -1.46
CA THR A 64 16.19 -11.14 -1.15
C THR A 64 15.58 -10.64 0.14
N ILE A 65 14.27 -10.38 0.13
CA ILE A 65 13.51 -10.04 1.35
C ILE A 65 12.68 -11.24 1.80
N THR A 66 12.50 -11.38 3.11
CA THR A 66 11.66 -12.43 3.71
C THR A 66 10.50 -11.76 4.44
N LEU A 67 9.27 -12.19 4.17
CA LEU A 67 8.12 -11.79 4.98
C LEU A 67 7.85 -12.87 6.03
N TYR A 68 7.38 -12.45 7.20
CA TYR A 68 6.99 -13.35 8.28
C TYR A 68 5.47 -13.30 8.45
N GLU A 69 4.89 -14.45 8.75
CA GLU A 69 3.46 -14.59 8.96
C GLU A 69 3.03 -13.87 10.24
N GLU A 70 2.02 -13.01 10.13
CA GLU A 70 1.31 -12.47 11.28
C GLU A 70 0.26 -13.49 11.75
N THR A 71 0.47 -14.00 12.96
CA THR A 71 -0.39 -15.01 13.60
C THR A 71 -1.34 -14.39 14.63
N ASP A 72 -1.12 -13.13 15.02
CA ASP A 72 -1.99 -12.43 15.96
C ASP A 72 -3.36 -12.16 15.32
N PRO A 73 -4.48 -12.64 15.91
CA PRO A 73 -5.82 -12.42 15.40
C PRO A 73 -6.19 -10.95 15.19
N GLU A 74 -5.65 -10.03 16.00
CA GLU A 74 -5.95 -8.60 15.88
C GLU A 74 -5.27 -7.96 14.66
N ARG A 75 -4.11 -8.49 14.24
CA ARG A 75 -3.29 -7.94 13.15
C ARG A 75 -3.33 -8.77 11.86
N VAL A 76 -3.96 -9.93 11.90
CA VAL A 76 -4.04 -10.90 10.79
C VAL A 76 -4.53 -10.29 9.47
N HIS A 77 -5.44 -9.32 9.54
CA HIS A 77 -6.00 -8.60 8.38
C HIS A 77 -4.94 -7.80 7.61
N SER A 78 -3.80 -7.50 8.23
CA SER A 78 -2.68 -6.76 7.63
C SER A 78 -1.58 -7.68 7.06
N CYS A 79 -1.70 -9.00 7.27
CA CYS A 79 -0.67 -9.97 6.89
C CYS A 79 -0.40 -9.97 5.36
N PRO A 80 0.80 -9.58 4.91
CA PRO A 80 1.10 -9.49 3.47
C PRO A 80 1.15 -10.86 2.78
N ILE A 81 1.41 -11.93 3.53
CA ILE A 81 1.47 -13.31 3.02
C ILE A 81 0.09 -13.75 2.53
N ARG A 82 -0.98 -13.40 3.25
CA ARG A 82 -2.35 -13.75 2.85
C ARG A 82 -2.71 -13.14 1.51
N THR A 83 -2.32 -11.89 1.27
CA THR A 83 -2.50 -11.23 -0.04
C THR A 83 -1.72 -11.93 -1.13
N PHE A 84 -0.46 -12.31 -0.88
CA PHE A 84 0.35 -13.06 -1.85
C PHE A 84 -0.28 -14.44 -2.19
N VAL A 85 -0.66 -15.21 -1.17
CA VAL A 85 -1.31 -16.51 -1.35
C VAL A 85 -2.63 -16.37 -2.10
N ALA A 86 -3.44 -15.35 -1.79
CA ALA A 86 -4.69 -15.10 -2.51
C ALA A 86 -4.47 -14.79 -4.00
N LEU A 87 -3.46 -13.98 -4.34
CA LEU A 87 -3.09 -13.70 -5.73
C LEU A 87 -2.59 -14.97 -6.44
N ALA A 88 -1.71 -15.73 -5.79
CA ALA A 88 -1.17 -16.98 -6.33
C ALA A 88 -2.25 -18.04 -6.55
N LEU A 89 -3.22 -18.16 -5.63
CA LEU A 89 -4.38 -19.04 -5.79
C LEU A 89 -5.30 -18.58 -6.93
N ALA A 90 -5.57 -17.27 -7.04
CA ALA A 90 -6.36 -16.73 -8.15
C ALA A 90 -5.71 -16.95 -9.52
N ASP A 91 -4.39 -17.17 -9.55
CA ASP A 91 -3.61 -17.51 -10.73
C ASP A 91 -3.38 -19.00 -10.96
N GLU A 92 -3.83 -19.84 -10.03
CA GLU A 92 -3.51 -21.27 -9.98
C GLU A 92 -1.99 -21.48 -10.06
N ALA A 93 -1.22 -20.66 -9.35
CA ALA A 93 0.24 -20.60 -9.49
C ALA A 93 0.97 -21.75 -8.82
N PHE A 94 0.39 -22.39 -7.81
CA PHE A 94 1.00 -23.49 -7.07
C PHE A 94 0.72 -24.85 -7.74
N GLU A 95 1.68 -25.78 -7.67
CA GLU A 95 1.47 -27.14 -8.20
C GLU A 95 0.56 -28.01 -7.31
N GLY A 96 0.53 -27.75 -6.00
CA GLY A 96 -0.24 -28.52 -5.02
C GLY A 96 -1.51 -27.80 -4.57
N PRO A 97 -1.42 -26.87 -3.58
CA PRO A 97 -2.59 -26.17 -3.04
C PRO A 97 -3.43 -25.46 -4.11
N GLN A 98 -4.73 -25.72 -4.11
CA GLN A 98 -5.70 -25.11 -5.05
C GLN A 98 -6.71 -24.21 -4.35
N SER A 99 -6.80 -24.30 -3.01
CA SER A 99 -7.77 -23.58 -2.21
C SER A 99 -7.15 -22.96 -0.95
N PRO A 100 -7.79 -21.94 -0.35
CA PRO A 100 -7.35 -21.41 0.94
C PRO A 100 -7.28 -22.46 2.06
N SER A 101 -8.18 -23.46 2.05
CA SER A 101 -8.21 -24.55 3.03
C SER A 101 -7.00 -25.47 3.00
N ASP A 102 -6.33 -25.58 1.85
CA ASP A 102 -5.11 -26.38 1.71
C ASP A 102 -3.94 -25.76 2.51
N PHE A 103 -3.96 -24.44 2.71
CA PHE A 103 -2.98 -23.72 3.52
C PHE A 103 -3.27 -23.78 5.02
N SER A 104 -4.47 -24.15 5.43
CA SER A 104 -4.81 -24.36 6.85
C SER A 104 -4.19 -25.65 7.40
N HIS A 105 -4.05 -26.68 6.57
CA HIS A 105 -3.49 -27.97 6.96
C HIS A 105 -1.97 -27.97 6.84
N ARG A 106 -1.30 -27.44 7.86
CA ARG A 106 0.16 -27.34 7.91
C ARG A 106 0.77 -28.65 8.37
N SER A 107 1.53 -29.29 7.48
CA SER A 107 2.27 -30.50 7.78
C SER A 107 3.69 -30.41 7.23
N LEU A 108 4.65 -30.78 8.08
CA LEU A 108 6.07 -30.85 7.79
C LEU A 108 6.65 -32.03 8.58
N PRO A 109 7.47 -32.91 7.97
CA PRO A 109 8.15 -33.98 8.71
C PRO A 109 8.89 -33.43 9.93
N SER A 110 8.94 -34.21 11.02
CA SER A 110 9.64 -33.79 12.25
C SER A 110 11.14 -33.56 12.04
N THR A 111 11.73 -34.21 11.04
CA THR A 111 13.15 -34.07 10.65
C THR A 111 13.42 -32.90 9.72
N ALA A 112 12.38 -32.26 9.15
CA ALA A 112 12.53 -31.15 8.22
C ALA A 112 12.34 -29.80 8.92
N ILE A 113 13.21 -28.84 8.59
CA ILE A 113 13.13 -27.46 9.10
C ILE A 113 12.16 -26.63 8.25
N SER A 114 12.08 -26.90 6.95
CA SER A 114 11.14 -26.21 6.06
C SER A 114 10.79 -27.06 4.84
N LYS A 115 9.71 -26.69 4.16
CA LYS A 115 9.36 -27.15 2.81
C LYS A 115 8.99 -25.95 1.94
N VAL A 116 9.24 -26.05 0.63
CA VAL A 116 8.82 -25.05 -0.36
C VAL A 116 7.51 -25.48 -1.01
N TYR A 117 6.62 -24.53 -1.30
CA TYR A 117 5.49 -24.74 -2.21
C TYR A 117 5.92 -24.38 -3.62
N PRO A 118 6.09 -25.38 -4.52
CA PRO A 118 6.54 -25.13 -5.87
C PRO A 118 5.50 -24.33 -6.65
N ILE A 119 6.00 -23.36 -7.41
CA ILE A 119 5.24 -22.63 -8.42
C ILE A 119 5.31 -23.44 -9.72
N ARG A 120 4.18 -23.58 -10.40
CA ARG A 120 4.10 -24.29 -11.68
C ARG A 120 5.02 -23.65 -12.72
N ALA A 121 5.70 -24.49 -13.51
CA ALA A 121 6.61 -24.04 -14.55
C ALA A 121 5.97 -23.05 -15.56
N ASP A 122 4.70 -23.26 -15.92
CA ASP A 122 3.95 -22.39 -16.86
C ASP A 122 3.59 -21.02 -16.26
N LYS A 123 3.66 -20.87 -14.94
CA LYS A 123 3.28 -19.64 -14.21
C LYS A 123 4.47 -18.78 -13.82
N LEU A 124 5.69 -19.28 -13.92
CA LEU A 124 6.93 -18.59 -13.52
C LEU A 124 7.08 -17.18 -14.09
N LYS A 125 6.73 -16.98 -15.37
CA LYS A 125 6.81 -15.67 -16.05
C LYS A 125 5.58 -14.78 -15.87
N THR A 126 4.58 -15.23 -15.11
CA THR A 126 3.39 -14.45 -14.83
C THR A 126 3.70 -13.39 -13.77
N PRO A 127 3.36 -12.11 -13.98
CA PRO A 127 3.56 -11.10 -12.96
C PRO A 127 2.65 -11.28 -11.76
N VAL A 128 3.17 -11.06 -10.55
CA VAL A 128 2.38 -11.14 -9.31
C VAL A 128 1.39 -9.98 -9.21
N VAL A 129 1.79 -8.79 -9.66
CA VAL A 129 0.95 -7.58 -9.63
C VAL A 129 0.71 -7.10 -11.06
N ARG A 130 -0.45 -7.46 -11.62
CA ARG A 130 -0.79 -7.18 -13.02
C ARG A 130 -1.66 -5.94 -13.19
N ALA A 131 -1.52 -5.32 -14.36
CA ALA A 131 -2.38 -4.24 -14.79
C ALA A 131 -3.80 -4.75 -15.04
N THR A 132 -4.77 -3.85 -14.96
CA THR A 132 -6.14 -4.11 -15.39
C THR A 132 -6.33 -3.68 -16.85
N SER A 133 -7.14 -4.42 -17.58
CA SER A 133 -7.60 -4.12 -18.93
C SER A 133 -9.14 -4.13 -18.92
N GLY A 134 -9.74 -2.94 -18.81
CA GLY A 134 -11.18 -2.82 -18.59
C GLY A 134 -11.60 -3.43 -17.24
N THR A 135 -12.47 -4.43 -17.30
CA THR A 135 -12.96 -5.19 -16.14
C THR A 135 -12.13 -6.43 -15.82
N SER A 136 -11.14 -6.75 -16.64
CA SER A 136 -10.33 -7.96 -16.52
C SER A 136 -8.90 -7.64 -16.11
N ILE A 137 -8.19 -8.64 -15.59
CA ILE A 137 -6.74 -8.53 -15.32
C ILE A 137 -5.99 -8.85 -16.61
N HIS A 138 -5.00 -8.05 -16.96
CA HIS A 138 -4.17 -8.30 -18.13
C HIS A 138 -3.29 -9.53 -17.87
N PRO A 139 -3.14 -10.47 -18.82
CA PRO A 139 -2.43 -11.74 -18.57
C PRO A 139 -0.94 -11.55 -18.25
N THR A 140 -0.26 -10.63 -18.94
CA THR A 140 1.21 -10.48 -18.85
C THR A 140 1.72 -9.07 -18.50
N ARG A 141 0.84 -8.08 -18.43
CA ARG A 141 1.25 -6.67 -18.25
C ARG A 141 1.33 -6.36 -16.77
N ILE A 142 2.46 -5.85 -16.34
CA ILE A 142 2.73 -5.46 -14.96
C ILE A 142 1.97 -4.16 -14.64
N LEU A 143 1.48 -4.06 -13.41
CA LEU A 143 0.89 -2.81 -12.93
C LEU A 143 1.94 -1.70 -12.96
N SER A 144 1.62 -0.54 -13.56
CA SER A 144 2.53 0.61 -13.51
C SER A 144 2.52 1.29 -12.14
N ALA A 145 3.67 1.85 -11.74
CA ALA A 145 3.77 2.67 -10.53
C ALA A 145 2.81 3.87 -10.58
N SER A 146 2.54 4.42 -11.77
CA SER A 146 1.53 5.49 -11.95
C SER A 146 0.10 5.02 -11.66
N THR A 147 -0.27 3.81 -12.10
CA THR A 147 -1.59 3.24 -11.83
C THR A 147 -1.73 2.92 -10.33
N LEU A 148 -0.70 2.37 -9.71
CA LEU A 148 -0.65 2.15 -8.27
C LEU A 148 -0.86 3.47 -7.50
N HIS A 149 -0.19 4.54 -7.90
CA HIS A 149 -0.38 5.87 -7.28
C HIS A 149 -1.83 6.34 -7.39
N GLN A 150 -2.46 6.21 -8.55
CA GLN A 150 -3.87 6.58 -8.73
C GLN A 150 -4.83 5.73 -7.88
N HIS A 151 -4.54 4.43 -7.72
CA HIS A 151 -5.32 3.56 -6.84
C HIS A 151 -5.20 3.98 -5.37
N LEU A 152 -3.98 4.28 -4.91
CA LEU A 152 -3.74 4.75 -3.54
C LEU A 152 -4.38 6.12 -3.27
N GLU A 153 -4.32 7.05 -4.24
CA GLU A 153 -5.00 8.35 -4.17
C GLU A 153 -6.51 8.15 -3.95
N LYS A 154 -7.16 7.31 -4.78
CA LYS A 154 -8.59 7.02 -4.68
C LYS A 154 -8.96 6.34 -3.36
N ILE A 155 -8.16 5.39 -2.89
CA ILE A 155 -8.38 4.73 -1.59
C ILE A 155 -8.25 5.75 -0.45
N GLY A 156 -7.22 6.60 -0.48
CA GLY A 156 -7.04 7.66 0.51
C GLY A 156 -8.23 8.61 0.59
N GLN A 157 -8.73 9.05 -0.57
CA GLN A 157 -9.92 9.91 -0.65
C GLN A 157 -11.16 9.21 -0.08
N ARG A 158 -11.38 7.93 -0.40
CA ARG A 158 -12.49 7.13 0.16
C ARG A 158 -12.41 6.99 1.68
N CYS A 159 -11.19 6.87 2.20
CA CYS A 159 -10.92 6.78 3.64
C CYS A 159 -10.91 8.14 4.35
N GLY A 160 -11.12 9.25 3.63
CA GLY A 160 -11.21 10.59 4.23
C GLY A 160 -9.88 11.29 4.49
N TYR A 161 -8.76 10.75 3.97
CA TYR A 161 -7.46 11.41 4.16
C TYR A 161 -7.43 12.74 3.41
N LYS A 162 -6.98 13.81 4.07
CA LYS A 162 -6.78 15.12 3.44
C LYS A 162 -5.72 15.03 2.34
N ASP A 163 -4.56 14.51 2.71
CA ASP A 163 -3.42 14.34 1.81
C ASP A 163 -3.49 13.01 1.06
N ASN A 164 -2.93 12.99 -0.15
CA ASN A 164 -2.88 11.78 -0.96
C ASN A 164 -2.01 10.71 -0.30
N ILE A 165 -2.57 9.52 -0.10
CA ILE A 165 -1.78 8.34 0.26
C ILE A 165 -0.90 7.99 -0.94
N THR A 166 0.40 7.93 -0.73
CA THR A 166 1.36 7.54 -1.75
C THR A 166 2.10 6.28 -1.32
N ALA A 167 2.64 5.56 -2.30
CA ALA A 167 3.52 4.41 -2.00
C ALA A 167 4.74 4.83 -1.15
N TYR A 168 5.21 6.07 -1.33
CA TYR A 168 6.26 6.69 -0.52
C TYR A 168 5.82 7.02 0.91
N ALA A 169 4.53 7.22 1.19
CA ALA A 169 4.04 7.37 2.55
C ALA A 169 4.28 6.10 3.37
N PHE A 170 4.03 4.91 2.82
CA PHE A 170 4.34 3.63 3.48
C PHE A 170 5.84 3.45 3.72
N ARG A 171 6.67 3.87 2.75
CA ARG A 171 8.12 3.79 2.88
C ARG A 171 8.66 4.73 3.96
N ARG A 172 8.11 5.95 4.08
CA ARG A 172 8.42 6.88 5.18
C ARG A 172 7.97 6.31 6.53
N GLY A 173 6.76 5.75 6.60
CA GLY A 173 6.28 5.07 7.80
C GLY A 173 7.20 3.93 8.24
N PHE A 174 7.67 3.11 7.29
CA PHE A 174 8.67 2.08 7.55
C PHE A 174 9.99 2.67 8.06
N ALA A 175 10.53 3.71 7.40
CA ALA A 175 11.77 4.35 7.81
C ALA A 175 11.69 4.90 9.25
N ASN A 176 10.61 5.62 9.58
CA ASN A 176 10.35 6.10 10.94
C ASN A 176 10.21 4.94 11.95
N GLY A 177 9.59 3.82 11.54
CA GLY A 177 9.37 2.67 12.41
C GLY A 177 10.63 1.92 12.81
N ILE A 178 11.69 1.97 11.98
CA ILE A 178 12.99 1.31 12.23
C ILE A 178 14.08 2.28 12.71
N GLU A 179 13.81 3.59 12.66
CA GLU A 179 14.72 4.63 13.14
C GLU A 179 15.10 4.36 14.61
N GLY A 180 16.40 4.44 14.93
CA GLY A 180 16.92 4.16 16.27
C GLY A 180 16.90 2.69 16.70
N LYS A 181 16.17 1.81 16.00
CA LYS A 181 16.07 0.36 16.32
C LYS A 181 17.03 -0.52 15.52
N VAL A 182 17.49 -0.01 14.38
CA VAL A 182 18.33 -0.74 13.43
C VAL A 182 19.57 0.09 13.11
N ALA A 183 20.73 -0.57 13.02
CA ALA A 183 21.98 0.09 12.64
C ALA A 183 21.86 0.80 11.27
N SER A 184 22.43 2.00 11.14
CA SER A 184 22.29 2.85 9.95
C SER A 184 22.73 2.16 8.65
N SER A 185 23.74 1.29 8.69
CA SER A 185 24.17 0.49 7.54
C SER A 185 23.09 -0.46 7.03
N ARG A 186 22.32 -1.09 7.94
CA ARG A 186 21.18 -1.94 7.59
C ARG A 186 20.01 -1.10 7.08
N VAL A 187 19.75 0.07 7.67
CA VAL A 187 18.73 1.01 7.15
C VAL A 187 19.04 1.42 5.70
N ARG A 188 20.32 1.72 5.40
CA ARG A 188 20.79 2.01 4.03
C ARG A 188 20.53 0.85 3.08
N GLN A 189 20.82 -0.38 3.49
CA GLN A 189 20.55 -1.58 2.69
C GLN A 189 19.05 -1.78 2.46
N LEU A 190 18.22 -1.68 3.51
CA LEU A 190 16.78 -1.88 3.47
C LEU A 190 16.10 -0.90 2.52
N LEU A 191 16.44 0.39 2.66
CA LEU A 191 15.93 1.43 1.79
C LEU A 191 16.67 1.48 0.43
N GLY A 192 17.79 0.80 0.27
CA GLY A 192 18.60 0.83 -0.94
C GLY A 192 19.12 2.24 -1.26
N HIS A 193 19.72 2.91 -0.28
CA HIS A 193 20.37 4.22 -0.42
C HIS A 193 21.88 4.10 -0.28
N SER A 194 22.61 4.88 -1.09
CA SER A 194 24.07 4.99 -1.01
C SER A 194 24.55 6.04 -0.01
N ASN A 195 23.67 6.96 0.44
CA ASN A 195 24.01 8.08 1.33
C ASN A 195 22.94 8.30 2.41
N ASP A 196 23.41 8.56 3.63
CA ASP A 196 22.61 8.86 4.83
C ASP A 196 21.85 10.20 4.73
N GLY A 197 22.35 11.17 3.97
CA GLY A 197 21.61 12.43 3.72
C GLY A 197 20.27 12.22 3.02
N ILE A 198 20.14 11.13 2.25
CA ILE A 198 18.87 10.78 1.60
C ILE A 198 17.90 10.15 2.60
N LEU A 199 18.37 9.48 3.65
CA LEU A 199 17.51 8.95 4.73
C LEU A 199 16.75 10.08 5.42
N GLN A 200 17.42 11.20 5.68
CA GLN A 200 16.83 12.40 6.30
C GLN A 200 15.63 12.94 5.50
N SER A 201 15.63 12.78 4.17
CA SER A 201 14.48 13.17 3.32
C SER A 201 13.22 12.31 3.53
N TYR A 202 13.35 11.13 4.16
CA TYR A 202 12.21 10.25 4.49
C TYR A 202 11.69 10.45 5.90
N LEU A 203 12.48 11.04 6.80
CA LEU A 203 12.04 11.33 8.15
C LEU A 203 10.94 12.38 8.14
N SER A 204 10.00 12.28 9.08
CA SER A 204 8.98 13.33 9.22
C SER A 204 9.66 14.66 9.54
N LYS A 205 9.14 15.76 8.97
CA LYS A 205 9.54 17.11 9.37
C LYS A 205 9.12 17.42 10.81
N ASP A 206 8.10 16.72 11.29
CA ASP A 206 7.68 16.78 12.67
C ASP A 206 8.67 16.00 13.56
N MET A 207 9.21 16.70 14.56
CA MET A 207 10.17 16.13 15.50
C MET A 207 9.55 14.98 16.31
N ALA A 208 10.31 13.88 16.43
CA ALA A 208 9.90 12.65 17.09
C ALA A 208 10.09 12.68 18.62
N VAL A 209 9.84 13.82 19.26
CA VAL A 209 10.18 14.03 20.68
C VAL A 209 9.06 14.77 21.37
N ASP A 210 8.60 14.25 22.52
CA ASP A 210 7.70 14.98 23.41
C ASP A 210 8.53 15.92 24.31
N THR A 211 8.95 17.05 23.75
CA THR A 211 9.81 18.01 24.46
C THR A 211 9.14 18.56 25.72
N GLN A 212 7.80 18.61 25.77
CA GLN A 212 7.09 19.10 26.95
C GLN A 212 7.28 18.17 28.15
N ASN A 213 7.17 16.85 27.94
CA ASN A 213 7.39 15.90 29.02
C ASN A 213 8.86 15.77 29.36
N VAL A 214 9.76 15.82 28.36
CA VAL A 214 11.22 15.83 28.61
C VAL A 214 11.64 16.99 29.51
N VAL A 215 11.18 18.22 29.22
CA VAL A 215 11.52 19.40 30.04
C VAL A 215 10.93 19.33 31.45
N ARG A 216 9.86 18.56 31.65
CA ARG A 216 9.21 18.34 32.96
C ARG A 216 9.77 17.14 33.72
N ASP A 217 10.81 16.49 33.21
CA ASP A 217 11.33 15.22 33.72
C ASP A 217 10.25 14.11 33.82
N LEU A 218 9.28 14.14 32.90
CA LEU A 218 8.21 13.15 32.79
C LEU A 218 8.48 12.17 31.64
N PRO A 219 7.95 10.93 31.71
CA PRO A 219 7.99 9.99 30.59
C PRO A 219 7.36 10.59 29.32
N GLN A 220 8.00 10.38 28.18
CA GLN A 220 7.49 10.85 26.88
C GLN A 220 6.20 10.13 26.48
N ASP A 221 5.22 10.86 25.96
CA ASP A 221 4.02 10.26 25.35
C ASP A 221 4.26 10.00 23.85
N MET A 222 4.97 8.91 23.56
CA MET A 222 5.30 8.53 22.19
C MET A 222 4.06 8.17 21.35
N ASN A 223 2.97 7.71 21.97
CA ASN A 223 1.72 7.42 21.28
C ASN A 223 1.10 8.70 20.71
N ARG A 224 1.10 9.79 21.49
CA ARG A 224 0.63 11.10 21.05
C ARG A 224 1.52 11.68 19.95
N VAL A 225 2.84 11.54 20.08
CA VAL A 225 3.81 11.95 19.06
C VAL A 225 3.59 11.18 17.75
N ASP A 226 3.48 9.86 17.79
CA ASP A 226 3.27 9.05 16.59
C ASP A 226 1.91 9.34 15.92
N ARG A 227 0.88 9.60 16.73
CA ARG A 227 -0.44 9.99 16.22
C ARG A 227 -0.42 11.34 15.52
N SER A 228 0.27 12.34 16.05
CA SER A 228 0.35 13.69 15.45
C SER A 228 1.18 13.70 14.16
N ARG A 229 2.25 12.89 14.11
CA ARG A 229 3.13 12.74 12.94
C ARG A 229 2.54 11.88 11.83
N SER A 230 1.42 11.20 12.10
CA SER A 230 0.77 10.32 11.14
C SER A 230 -0.07 11.12 10.13
N ILE A 231 -0.08 10.69 8.87
CA ILE A 231 -1.03 11.19 7.86
C ILE A 231 -2.50 10.99 8.27
N ARG A 232 -2.78 10.13 9.27
CA ARG A 232 -4.10 9.96 9.87
C ARG A 232 -4.54 11.19 10.67
N PHE A 233 -3.64 12.05 11.11
CA PHE A 233 -3.95 13.19 11.97
C PHE A 233 -4.96 14.15 11.32
N THR A 234 -4.86 14.35 10.01
CA THR A 234 -5.75 15.23 9.22
C THR A 234 -6.88 14.48 8.52
N ARG A 235 -7.11 13.21 8.86
CA ARG A 235 -8.14 12.37 8.23
C ARG A 235 -9.52 12.70 8.79
N ASP A 236 -10.46 12.98 7.91
CA ASP A 236 -11.86 13.22 8.24
C ASP A 236 -12.77 12.32 7.39
N ILE A 237 -13.56 11.48 8.06
CA ILE A 237 -14.47 10.52 7.42
C ILE A 237 -15.67 11.19 6.73
N GLY A 238 -15.98 12.45 7.10
CA GLY A 238 -17.01 13.29 6.49
C GLY A 238 -16.56 13.97 5.21
N ALA A 239 -15.26 13.98 4.89
CA ALA A 239 -14.73 14.62 3.70
C ALA A 239 -15.35 14.06 2.41
N PRO A 240 -15.60 14.90 1.38
CA PRO A 240 -16.20 14.47 0.13
C PRO A 240 -15.45 13.31 -0.51
N LYS A 241 -16.21 12.31 -0.98
CA LYS A 241 -15.69 11.05 -1.52
C LYS A 241 -15.97 10.97 -3.02
N PRO A 242 -15.13 10.26 -3.79
CA PRO A 242 -15.42 10.00 -5.20
C PRO A 242 -16.80 9.35 -5.38
N SER A 243 -17.51 9.62 -6.46
CA SER A 243 -18.85 9.07 -6.71
C SER A 243 -18.90 7.53 -6.71
N ALA A 244 -17.80 6.87 -7.05
CA ALA A 244 -17.69 5.41 -6.97
C ALA A 244 -17.35 4.89 -5.55
N ALA A 245 -17.44 5.73 -4.51
CA ALA A 245 -17.14 5.37 -3.14
C ALA A 245 -18.36 4.82 -2.37
N LYS A 246 -19.58 5.15 -2.82
CA LYS A 246 -20.83 4.68 -2.25
C LYS A 246 -21.58 3.87 -3.31
N HIS A 247 -22.25 2.80 -2.90
CA HIS A 247 -23.14 2.08 -3.81
C HIS A 247 -24.37 2.94 -4.12
N GLY A 248 -24.86 2.90 -5.36
CA GLY A 248 -26.06 3.65 -5.78
C GLY A 248 -25.86 5.14 -6.05
N THR A 249 -24.66 5.70 -5.85
CA THR A 249 -24.40 7.11 -6.18
C THR A 249 -24.00 7.30 -7.64
N HIS A 250 -24.71 8.18 -8.34
CA HIS A 250 -24.35 8.56 -9.71
C HIS A 250 -23.19 9.54 -9.71
N ALA A 251 -22.40 9.51 -10.79
CA ALA A 251 -21.35 10.51 -10.98
C ALA A 251 -22.00 11.89 -11.20
N PRO A 252 -21.44 12.97 -10.63
CA PRO A 252 -21.97 14.31 -10.82
C PRO A 252 -22.05 14.66 -12.31
N VAL A 253 -23.14 15.35 -12.67
CA VAL A 253 -23.40 15.82 -14.04
C VAL A 253 -22.46 16.98 -14.32
N VAL A 254 -21.77 16.93 -15.46
CA VAL A 254 -20.90 18.01 -15.93
C VAL A 254 -21.68 18.76 -17.02
N THR A 255 -21.77 20.08 -16.90
CA THR A 255 -22.53 20.91 -17.84
C THR A 255 -21.84 21.00 -19.21
N GLU A 256 -22.62 21.16 -20.28
CA GLU A 256 -22.09 21.24 -21.65
C GLU A 256 -21.19 22.46 -21.85
N GLU A 257 -21.47 23.57 -21.17
CA GLU A 257 -20.66 24.80 -21.25
C GLU A 257 -19.22 24.51 -20.79
N ARG A 258 -19.06 23.78 -19.67
CA ARG A 258 -17.73 23.41 -19.14
C ARG A 258 -17.03 22.40 -20.04
N ILE A 259 -17.76 21.48 -20.64
CA ILE A 259 -17.19 20.54 -21.63
C ILE A 259 -16.65 21.32 -22.83
N ARG A 260 -17.42 22.29 -23.36
CA ARG A 260 -16.98 23.14 -24.48
C ARG A 260 -15.76 23.97 -24.11
N GLU A 261 -15.72 24.55 -22.91
CA GLU A 261 -14.59 25.36 -22.44
C GLU A 261 -13.28 24.56 -22.37
N VAL A 262 -13.32 23.32 -21.89
CA VAL A 262 -12.13 22.46 -21.85
C VAL A 262 -11.81 21.91 -23.23
N SER A 263 -12.82 21.60 -24.04
CA SER A 263 -12.64 21.09 -25.40
C SER A 263 -12.02 22.13 -26.33
N SER A 264 -12.31 23.43 -26.16
CA SER A 264 -11.66 24.49 -26.93
C SER A 264 -10.17 24.62 -26.61
N LYS A 265 -9.80 24.40 -25.33
CA LYS A 265 -8.40 24.37 -24.87
C LYS A 265 -7.66 23.09 -25.30
N PHE A 266 -8.37 21.97 -25.44
CA PHE A 266 -7.78 20.67 -25.79
C PHE A 266 -8.59 19.94 -26.89
N PRO A 267 -8.50 20.39 -28.15
CA PRO A 267 -9.37 19.92 -29.23
C PRO A 267 -9.19 18.44 -29.59
N HIS A 268 -8.02 17.85 -29.30
CA HIS A 268 -7.72 16.45 -29.61
C HIS A 268 -8.12 15.45 -28.51
N ARG A 269 -8.64 15.92 -27.36
CA ARG A 269 -9.03 15.01 -26.28
C ARG A 269 -10.43 14.46 -26.52
N ALA A 270 -10.57 13.15 -26.30
CA ALA A 270 -11.87 12.51 -26.32
C ALA A 270 -12.79 13.14 -25.25
N ARG A 271 -14.06 13.35 -25.61
CA ARG A 271 -15.08 13.93 -24.73
C ARG A 271 -15.16 13.23 -23.35
N ASN A 272 -15.07 11.90 -23.33
CA ASN A 272 -15.10 11.12 -22.09
C ASN A 272 -13.91 11.41 -21.17
N ASP A 273 -12.73 11.68 -21.71
CA ASP A 273 -11.56 12.04 -20.91
C ASP A 273 -11.68 13.46 -20.34
N ILE A 274 -12.28 14.38 -21.09
CA ILE A 274 -12.61 15.73 -20.61
C ILE A 274 -13.59 15.65 -19.43
N ILE A 275 -14.67 14.87 -19.56
CA ILE A 275 -15.64 14.67 -18.47
C ILE A 275 -14.96 14.06 -17.24
N ARG A 276 -14.10 13.04 -17.43
CA ARG A 276 -13.34 12.42 -16.34
C ARG A 276 -12.42 13.43 -15.64
N GLN A 277 -11.75 14.28 -16.40
CA GLN A 277 -10.87 15.32 -15.86
C GLN A 277 -11.67 16.36 -15.07
N LEU A 278 -12.79 16.85 -15.60
CA LEU A 278 -13.65 17.82 -14.92
C LEU A 278 -14.15 17.27 -13.58
N ARG A 279 -14.67 16.03 -13.56
CA ARG A 279 -15.10 15.37 -12.32
C ARG A 279 -13.96 15.24 -11.29
N LYS A 280 -12.73 14.94 -11.74
CA LYS A 280 -11.57 14.89 -10.84
C LYS A 280 -11.26 16.28 -10.26
N THR A 281 -11.35 17.32 -11.07
CA THR A 281 -11.12 18.71 -10.63
C THR A 281 -12.19 19.17 -9.65
N ASP A 282 -13.46 18.89 -9.91
CA ASP A 282 -14.58 19.29 -9.06
C ASP A 282 -14.45 18.66 -7.67
N LEU A 283 -14.22 17.34 -7.62
CA LEU A 283 -13.98 16.65 -6.35
C LEU A 283 -12.79 17.23 -5.59
N ARG A 284 -11.71 17.62 -6.29
CA ARG A 284 -10.54 18.23 -5.64
C ARG A 284 -10.92 19.57 -5.00
N LEU A 285 -11.64 20.43 -5.72
CA LEU A 285 -12.07 21.74 -5.22
C LEU A 285 -13.04 21.59 -4.05
N GLU A 286 -14.04 20.70 -4.16
CA GLU A 286 -15.00 20.41 -3.10
C GLU A 286 -14.30 19.95 -1.81
N ARG A 287 -13.26 19.11 -1.95
CA ARG A 287 -12.45 18.66 -0.81
C ARG A 287 -11.59 19.77 -0.23
N GLU A 288 -10.96 20.60 -1.07
CA GLU A 288 -10.18 21.76 -0.62
C GLU A 288 -11.05 22.72 0.19
N GLU A 289 -12.24 23.03 -0.30
CA GLU A 289 -13.22 23.85 0.40
C GLU A 289 -13.68 23.21 1.71
N TYR A 290 -14.01 21.91 1.70
CA TYR A 290 -14.40 21.18 2.90
C TYR A 290 -13.35 21.30 4.00
N PHE A 291 -12.07 21.03 3.70
CA PHE A 291 -11.01 21.09 4.70
C PHE A 291 -10.71 22.52 5.15
N LEU A 292 -10.93 23.53 4.30
CA LEU A 292 -10.85 24.94 4.69
C LEU A 292 -11.96 25.28 5.70
N ARG A 293 -13.22 24.93 5.41
CA ARG A 293 -14.35 25.12 6.34
C ARG A 293 -14.16 24.36 7.65
N ALA A 294 -13.70 23.11 7.58
CA ALA A 294 -13.37 22.30 8.75
C ALA A 294 -12.34 22.99 9.64
N SER A 295 -11.29 23.56 9.04
CA SER A 295 -10.24 24.27 9.79
C SER A 295 -10.72 25.56 10.46
N ARG A 296 -11.82 26.13 9.98
CA ARG A 296 -12.47 27.32 10.56
C ARG A 296 -13.58 26.98 11.57
N GLY A 297 -13.93 25.71 11.72
CA GLY A 297 -15.06 25.28 12.55
C GLY A 297 -16.43 25.58 11.93
N GLU A 298 -16.51 25.79 10.62
CA GLU A 298 -17.74 26.18 9.89
C GLU A 298 -18.53 24.97 9.34
N LEU A 299 -18.22 23.76 9.82
CA LEU A 299 -18.97 22.56 9.50
C LEU A 299 -20.01 22.33 10.60
N ASP A 300 -21.27 22.21 10.21
CA ASP A 300 -22.35 21.91 11.13
C ASP A 300 -22.08 20.56 11.82
N SER A 301 -22.24 20.54 13.14
CA SER A 301 -22.15 19.33 13.94
C SER A 301 -23.41 18.47 13.78
N THR A 302 -23.75 18.04 12.57
CA THR A 302 -24.75 16.99 12.40
C THR A 302 -24.08 15.64 12.69
N SER A 303 -24.06 15.27 13.96
CA SER A 303 -23.64 13.96 14.43
C SER A 303 -24.71 12.91 14.08
N GLU A 304 -24.61 12.30 12.91
CA GLU A 304 -25.15 10.95 12.73
C GLU A 304 -24.10 9.93 13.16
N PHE A 305 -23.90 9.85 14.48
CA PHE A 305 -23.39 8.66 15.14
C PHE A 305 -24.46 8.20 16.12
N GLN A 306 -25.47 7.49 15.61
CA GLN A 306 -26.22 6.57 16.46
C GLN A 306 -25.26 5.45 16.86
N THR A 307 -24.72 5.53 18.07
CA THR A 307 -24.24 4.35 18.77
C THR A 307 -25.41 3.37 18.83
N PRO A 308 -25.27 2.09 18.41
CA PRO A 308 -26.32 1.12 18.67
C PRO A 308 -26.55 1.07 20.17
N SER A 309 -27.80 1.28 20.59
CA SER A 309 -28.22 1.02 21.96
C SER A 309 -27.95 -0.45 22.24
N VAL A 310 -27.01 -0.71 23.13
CA VAL A 310 -26.88 -2.03 23.74
C VAL A 310 -28.06 -2.13 24.70
N ASP A 311 -29.13 -2.79 24.25
CA ASP A 311 -30.19 -3.21 25.16
C ASP A 311 -29.57 -4.11 26.24
N PRO A 312 -29.88 -3.88 27.53
CA PRO A 312 -29.44 -4.79 28.56
C PRO A 312 -30.16 -6.13 28.34
N VAL A 313 -29.38 -7.18 28.12
CA VAL A 313 -29.88 -8.56 28.07
C VAL A 313 -30.45 -8.90 29.46
N PRO A 314 -31.65 -9.53 29.54
CA PRO A 314 -32.28 -9.92 30.79
C PRO A 314 -31.52 -10.99 31.58
#